data_AF-A0A4U7EA53-F1
#
_entry.id   AF-A0A4U7EA53-F1
#
_cell.length_a   1.000
_cell.length_b   1.000
_cell.length_c   1.000
_cell.angle_alpha   90.00
_cell.angle_beta   90.00
_cell.angle_gamma   90.00
#
_symmetry.space_group_name_H-M   'P 1'
#
loop_
_entity.id
_entity.type
_entity.pdbx_description
1 polymer ?
#
loop_
_entity_poly.entity_id
_entity_poly.type
_entity_poly.pdbx_seq_one_letter_code
_entity_poly.pdbx_strand_id
1 'polypeptide(L)'
;MNDDWGVDDILDKANHSSVTHQRLTRTKRGRIGLFQRVGLLRGWLYNKPFIDYLEEGEIVDYLFVSSNPVTEFTAGQQTELTPRSGYSSIVAITDDRILLLIARKPTNNKREIQYSNIEEFKIEPTSNLSIDTNRGGSPSEPSTRLRFEIETPHRTIHWYSGPTQSIKISEVTERLGPTLQKRSAGSEWTNRDLWIEAVKEYREKLDEYERWQSEVSNRVSNAEDISVTQSRLENIWEQLNPNEQPHYYTTGKRHEHKITRSREQSPVEVSNHSWAIFSDHRILIQNSSTSYEIEYSDILEFSVNERSREVDETINKVNQLDIQTPNEYHILDITSLSQSQISNLVAFIDDKIEDLRS
;
A
#
# COMPACT_ATOMS: atom_id res chain seq x y z
N MET A 1 9.08 51.45 0.44
CA MET A 1 7.73 50.89 0.21
C MET A 1 7.99 49.61 -0.54
N ASN A 2 7.97 48.49 0.20
CA ASN A 2 8.20 47.17 -0.36
C ASN A 2 6.87 46.71 -0.91
N ASP A 3 6.78 46.58 -2.23
CA ASP A 3 5.67 45.86 -2.84
C ASP A 3 5.69 44.43 -2.30
N ASP A 4 4.49 43.89 -2.17
CA ASP A 4 4.16 42.60 -1.57
C ASP A 4 4.53 41.50 -2.58
N TRP A 5 5.83 41.18 -2.71
CA TRP A 5 6.31 39.96 -3.37
C TRP A 5 5.97 38.83 -2.40
N GLY A 6 4.68 38.50 -2.42
CA GLY A 6 4.00 37.85 -1.31
C GLY A 6 4.41 36.40 -1.23
N VAL A 7 4.45 35.89 0.00
CA VAL A 7 4.54 34.45 0.28
C VAL A 7 3.58 33.65 -0.61
N ASP A 8 2.43 34.23 -0.95
CA ASP A 8 1.40 33.66 -1.81
C ASP A 8 1.88 33.45 -3.26
N ASP A 9 2.64 34.38 -3.85
CA ASP A 9 3.20 34.22 -5.21
C ASP A 9 4.18 33.03 -5.29
N ILE A 10 4.97 32.82 -4.22
CA ILE A 10 5.88 31.67 -4.13
C ILE A 10 5.08 30.37 -3.98
N LEU A 11 4.00 30.39 -3.19
CA LEU A 11 3.16 29.21 -2.98
C LEU A 11 2.39 28.81 -4.24
N ASP A 12 1.88 29.78 -4.99
CA ASP A 12 1.16 29.54 -6.24
C ASP A 12 2.05 28.98 -7.35
N LYS A 13 3.35 29.31 -7.32
CA LYS A 13 4.35 28.84 -8.30
C LYS A 13 5.14 27.63 -7.83
N ALA A 14 4.99 27.19 -6.58
CA ALA A 14 5.74 26.06 -6.04
C ALA A 14 5.35 24.75 -6.73
N ASN A 15 6.36 23.98 -7.15
CA ASN A 15 6.14 22.68 -7.80
C ASN A 15 5.69 21.57 -6.83
N HIS A 16 5.88 21.76 -5.51
CA HIS A 16 5.58 20.73 -4.53
C HIS A 16 5.01 21.30 -3.23
N SER A 17 4.08 20.54 -2.61
CA SER A 17 3.38 20.90 -1.36
C SER A 17 4.29 20.98 -0.13
N SER A 18 5.58 20.64 -0.29
CA SER A 18 6.59 20.87 0.74
C SER A 18 6.89 22.35 0.95
N VAL A 19 6.57 23.21 -0.02
CA VAL A 19 6.60 24.66 0.13
C VAL A 19 5.29 25.10 0.79
N THR A 20 5.39 25.61 2.00
CA THR A 20 4.22 26.02 2.78
C THR A 20 4.47 27.38 3.38
N HIS A 21 3.40 28.17 3.57
CA HIS A 21 3.47 29.46 4.24
C HIS A 21 4.27 29.36 5.55
N GLN A 22 4.02 28.31 6.34
CA GLN A 22 4.70 28.10 7.61
C GLN A 22 6.22 27.89 7.46
N ARG A 23 6.67 27.15 6.44
CA ARG A 23 8.10 26.90 6.22
C ARG A 23 8.81 28.13 5.64
N LEU A 24 8.12 28.94 4.84
CA LEU A 24 8.66 30.20 4.30
C LEU A 24 8.81 31.29 5.38
N THR A 25 7.86 31.40 6.31
CA THR A 25 7.75 32.57 7.21
C THR A 25 8.10 32.34 8.69
N ARG A 26 8.09 31.09 9.20
CA ARG A 26 8.25 30.88 10.65
C ARG A 26 9.70 30.77 11.12
N THR A 27 10.04 31.59 12.11
CA THR A 27 11.26 31.46 12.94
C THR A 27 10.92 31.03 14.37
N LYS A 28 11.89 30.50 15.10
CA LYS A 28 11.69 30.21 16.55
C LYS A 28 11.50 31.49 17.38
N ARG A 29 12.06 32.63 16.93
CA ARG A 29 11.94 33.93 17.61
C ARG A 29 10.62 34.66 17.33
N GLY A 30 9.93 34.37 16.22
CA GLY A 30 8.63 34.96 15.86
C GLY A 30 7.43 34.54 16.73
N ARG A 31 7.66 33.96 17.92
CA ARG A 31 6.63 33.42 18.84
C ARG A 31 6.22 34.38 19.96
N ILE A 32 6.56 35.66 19.88
CA ILE A 32 6.10 36.67 20.84
C ILE A 32 5.00 37.50 20.15
N GLY A 33 3.88 36.85 19.86
CA GLY A 33 2.63 37.47 19.38
C GLY A 33 1.47 36.84 20.14
N LEU A 34 0.64 37.67 20.76
CA LEU A 34 -0.14 37.40 21.98
C LEU A 34 -1.22 36.28 21.94
N PHE A 35 -1.43 35.54 20.84
CA PHE A 35 -2.63 34.68 20.68
C PHE A 35 -2.44 33.26 20.10
N GLN A 36 -1.24 32.67 20.09
CA GLN A 36 -1.08 31.25 19.70
C GLN A 36 -0.60 30.36 20.86
N ARG A 37 -1.49 30.11 21.82
CA ARG A 37 -1.40 28.99 22.78
C ARG A 37 -2.14 27.77 22.22
N VAL A 38 -1.53 27.10 21.26
CA VAL A 38 -1.74 25.66 21.04
C VAL A 38 -0.36 25.05 20.80
N GLY A 39 -0.06 23.95 21.50
CA GLY A 39 1.24 23.29 21.45
C GLY A 39 1.66 22.88 20.03
N LEU A 40 2.96 22.57 19.90
CA LEU A 40 3.55 21.67 18.88
C LEU A 40 4.09 22.19 17.53
N LEU A 41 4.16 23.48 17.20
CA LEU A 41 4.89 23.90 15.98
C LEU A 41 5.95 24.97 16.27
N ARG A 42 7.15 24.53 16.71
CA ARG A 42 8.34 25.38 16.88
C ARG A 42 8.85 25.79 15.49
N GLY A 43 9.27 27.05 15.31
CA GLY A 43 9.85 27.50 14.04
C GLY A 43 11.20 26.81 13.73
N TRP A 44 11.50 26.68 12.44
CA TRP A 44 12.61 25.85 11.92
C TRP A 44 13.97 26.56 11.95
N LEU A 45 13.96 27.88 11.72
CA LEU A 45 15.15 28.74 11.64
C LEU A 45 15.33 29.65 12.87
N TYR A 46 16.57 30.13 13.09
CA TYR A 46 16.90 30.89 14.29
C TYR A 46 16.38 32.34 14.31
N ASN A 47 16.92 33.19 13.43
CA ASN A 47 16.79 34.65 13.53
C ASN A 47 16.09 35.31 12.34
N LYS A 48 16.15 34.72 11.14
CA LYS A 48 15.44 35.19 9.94
C LYS A 48 14.55 34.08 9.36
N PRO A 49 13.35 34.40 8.86
CA PRO A 49 12.49 33.46 8.13
C PRO A 49 13.18 33.00 6.85
N PHE A 50 12.69 31.92 6.24
CA PHE A 50 13.31 31.37 5.03
C PHE A 50 13.22 32.35 3.86
N ILE A 51 12.10 33.07 3.73
CA ILE A 51 11.88 34.07 2.66
C ILE A 51 12.95 35.17 2.62
N ASP A 52 13.52 35.56 3.77
CA ASP A 52 14.59 36.57 3.85
C ASP A 52 15.92 36.09 3.22
N TYR A 53 16.03 34.81 2.86
CA TYR A 53 17.19 34.24 2.19
C TYR A 53 16.99 34.07 0.69
N LEU A 54 15.78 34.34 0.18
CA LEU A 54 15.48 34.30 -1.24
C LEU A 54 15.86 35.61 -1.92
N GLU A 55 16.28 35.51 -3.17
CA GLU A 55 16.44 36.66 -4.05
C GLU A 55 15.09 37.16 -4.57
N GLU A 56 15.07 38.41 -5.04
CA GLU A 56 13.86 39.04 -5.55
C GLU A 56 13.36 38.28 -6.78
N GLY A 57 12.18 37.66 -6.66
CA GLY A 57 11.55 36.86 -7.71
C GLY A 57 11.91 35.37 -7.71
N GLU A 58 12.80 34.91 -6.81
CA GLU A 58 13.24 33.51 -6.73
C GLU A 58 12.06 32.58 -6.35
N ILE A 59 11.80 31.57 -7.18
CA ILE A 59 10.72 30.59 -6.97
C ILE A 59 11.26 29.38 -6.23
N VAL A 60 10.55 28.93 -5.19
CA VAL A 60 10.91 27.71 -4.46
C VAL A 60 10.09 26.54 -5.00
N ASP A 61 10.74 25.57 -5.63
CA ASP A 61 10.07 24.38 -6.15
C ASP A 61 9.84 23.34 -5.06
N TYR A 62 10.88 23.10 -4.26
CA TYR A 62 10.86 22.14 -3.16
C TYR A 62 11.50 22.74 -1.93
N LEU A 63 10.93 22.46 -0.76
CA LEU A 63 11.50 22.85 0.52
C LEU A 63 11.40 21.71 1.52
N PHE A 64 12.52 21.03 1.75
CA PHE A 64 12.63 19.92 2.69
C PHE A 64 13.32 20.37 3.98
N VAL A 65 12.95 19.75 5.10
CA VAL A 65 13.35 20.13 6.44
C VAL A 65 13.77 18.91 7.24
N SER A 66 14.82 19.07 8.04
CA SER A 66 15.39 17.98 8.83
C SER A 66 15.96 18.45 10.14
N SER A 67 15.94 17.58 11.16
CA SER A 67 16.73 17.76 12.37
C SER A 67 18.08 17.05 12.30
N ASN A 68 18.33 16.32 11.22
CA ASN A 68 19.56 15.56 11.04
C ASN A 68 20.74 16.50 10.79
N PRO A 69 21.97 16.10 11.18
CA PRO A 69 23.16 16.83 10.82
C PRO A 69 23.34 16.91 9.30
N VAL A 70 23.95 18.00 8.85
CA VAL A 70 24.49 18.10 7.49
C VAL A 70 25.96 17.76 7.55
N THR A 71 26.44 16.90 6.65
CA THR A 71 27.85 16.56 6.55
C THR A 71 28.45 17.25 5.33
N GLU A 72 29.52 18.02 5.52
CA GLU A 72 30.27 18.70 4.46
C GLU A 72 31.68 18.10 4.41
N PHE A 73 32.10 17.63 3.24
CA PHE A 73 33.45 17.14 2.98
C PHE A 73 34.20 18.18 2.16
N THR A 74 35.36 18.63 2.63
CA THR A 74 36.20 19.62 1.93
C THR A 74 37.65 19.18 2.02
N ALA A 75 38.29 18.97 0.86
CA ALA A 75 39.68 18.49 0.78
C ALA A 75 39.98 17.27 1.71
N GLY A 76 39.02 16.33 1.78
CA GLY A 76 39.12 15.13 2.62
C GLY A 76 38.81 15.33 4.10
N GLN A 77 38.53 16.54 4.56
CA GLN A 77 38.07 16.80 5.92
C GLN A 77 36.54 16.78 6.02
N GLN A 78 36.02 16.01 6.97
CA GLN A 78 34.59 15.96 7.28
C GLN A 78 34.24 16.99 8.34
N THR A 79 33.25 17.84 8.05
CA THR A 79 32.64 18.76 8.99
C THR A 79 31.17 18.41 9.18
N GLU A 80 30.75 18.19 10.41
CA GLU A 80 29.34 17.99 10.74
C GLU A 80 28.70 19.30 11.23
N LEU A 81 27.63 19.72 10.57
CA LEU A 81 26.85 20.90 10.85
C LEU A 81 25.47 20.50 11.40
N THR A 82 25.42 20.24 12.70
CA THR A 82 24.18 19.88 13.40
C THR A 82 23.33 21.12 13.72
N PRO A 83 22.03 21.13 13.38
CA PRO A 83 21.09 22.13 13.90
C PRO A 83 21.09 22.11 15.44
N ARG A 84 20.99 23.27 16.10
CA ARG A 84 20.85 23.28 17.58
C ARG A 84 19.49 22.69 17.99
N SER A 85 19.39 22.22 19.23
CA SER A 85 18.13 21.65 19.76
C SER A 85 16.90 22.57 19.54
N GLY A 86 15.88 21.97 18.91
CA GLY A 86 14.65 22.65 18.51
C GLY A 86 14.81 23.65 17.37
N TYR A 87 15.76 23.41 16.47
CA TYR A 87 15.92 24.03 15.15
C TYR A 87 16.15 22.93 14.10
N SER A 88 16.19 23.30 12.82
CA SER A 88 16.33 22.37 11.70
C SER A 88 17.29 22.86 10.62
N SER A 89 17.75 21.93 9.78
CA SER A 89 18.30 22.24 8.47
C SER A 89 17.19 22.26 7.42
N ILE A 90 17.28 23.16 6.46
CA ILE A 90 16.34 23.29 5.34
C ILE A 90 17.15 23.18 4.06
N VAL A 91 16.76 22.27 3.16
CA VAL A 91 17.19 22.26 1.76
C VAL A 91 16.04 22.77 0.93
N ALA A 92 16.29 23.83 0.17
CA ALA A 92 15.38 24.35 -0.83
C ALA A 92 16.00 24.21 -2.21
N ILE A 93 15.19 23.73 -3.14
CA ILE A 93 15.50 23.68 -4.57
C ILE A 93 14.69 24.82 -5.17
N THR A 94 15.38 25.84 -5.64
CA THR A 94 14.79 27.02 -6.27
C THR A 94 15.06 27.01 -7.77
N ASP A 95 14.40 27.86 -8.53
CA ASP A 95 14.68 28.04 -9.96
C ASP A 95 16.13 28.41 -10.25
N ASP A 96 16.78 29.17 -9.36
CA ASP A 96 18.14 29.67 -9.54
C ASP A 96 19.24 28.81 -8.90
N ARG A 97 18.98 28.16 -7.76
CA ARG A 97 20.01 27.45 -6.98
C ARG A 97 19.47 26.39 -6.03
N ILE A 98 20.38 25.67 -5.39
CA ILE A 98 20.08 24.91 -4.17
C ILE A 98 20.52 25.75 -2.96
N LEU A 99 19.57 26.08 -2.10
CA LEU A 99 19.78 26.85 -0.88
C LEU A 99 19.66 25.92 0.33
N LEU A 100 20.77 25.72 1.04
CA LEU A 100 20.83 24.97 2.28
C LEU A 100 21.05 25.92 3.47
N LEU A 101 20.12 25.88 4.42
CA LEU A 101 20.19 26.62 5.68
C LEU A 101 20.32 25.65 6.84
N ILE A 102 21.35 25.80 7.68
CA ILE A 102 21.48 25.07 8.94
C ILE A 102 21.23 26.03 10.10
N ALA A 103 20.13 25.86 10.80
CA ALA A 103 19.77 26.77 11.88
C ALA A 103 20.62 26.52 13.15
N ARG A 104 21.48 27.49 13.44
CA ARG A 104 22.38 27.50 14.60
C ARG A 104 22.40 28.89 15.25
N LYS A 105 22.88 28.97 16.48
CA LYS A 105 23.21 30.25 17.13
C LYS A 105 24.70 30.56 16.90
N PRO A 106 25.10 31.83 16.71
CA PRO A 106 24.28 33.05 16.77
C PRO A 106 23.56 33.41 15.45
N THR A 107 23.84 32.70 14.36
CA THR A 107 23.23 32.93 13.04
C THR A 107 23.00 31.59 12.34
N ASN A 108 22.00 31.54 11.46
CA ASN A 108 21.85 30.40 10.54
C ASN A 108 23.08 30.31 9.64
N ASN A 109 23.65 29.12 9.48
CA ASN A 109 24.67 28.87 8.47
C ASN A 109 23.98 28.71 7.11
N LYS A 110 24.50 29.42 6.11
CA LYS A 110 23.99 29.37 4.73
C LYS A 110 25.00 28.66 3.84
N ARG A 111 24.49 27.86 2.91
CA ARG A 111 25.21 27.22 1.83
C ARG A 111 24.38 27.42 0.56
N GLU A 112 24.94 28.14 -0.38
CA GLU A 112 24.35 28.32 -1.71
C GLU A 112 25.15 27.50 -2.69
N ILE A 113 24.45 26.73 -3.51
CA ILE A 113 25.03 25.88 -4.53
C ILE A 113 24.37 26.29 -5.84
N GLN A 114 25.14 26.96 -6.68
CA GLN A 114 24.72 27.31 -8.03
C GLN A 114 24.66 26.02 -8.85
N TYR A 115 23.63 25.87 -9.68
CA TYR A 115 23.46 24.66 -10.49
C TYR A 115 24.64 24.41 -11.44
N SER A 116 25.26 25.47 -11.94
CA SER A 116 26.46 25.40 -12.79
C SER A 116 27.67 24.78 -12.09
N ASN A 117 27.65 24.68 -10.76
CA ASN A 117 28.75 24.17 -9.95
C ASN A 117 28.48 22.76 -9.42
N ILE A 118 27.40 22.11 -9.86
CA ILE A 118 27.09 20.73 -9.49
C ILE A 118 27.74 19.81 -10.51
N GLU A 119 28.68 18.98 -10.05
CA GLU A 119 29.35 17.99 -10.90
C GLU A 119 28.53 16.70 -10.95
N GLU A 120 28.04 16.26 -9.79
CA GLU A 120 27.22 15.08 -9.59
C GLU A 120 26.17 15.35 -8.51
N PHE A 121 24.99 14.74 -8.63
CA PHE A 121 24.05 14.70 -7.53
C PHE A 121 23.38 13.33 -7.41
N LYS A 122 23.01 13.02 -6.18
CA LYS A 122 22.44 11.73 -5.82
C LYS A 122 21.28 11.90 -4.86
N ILE A 123 20.20 11.19 -5.16
CA ILE A 123 18.98 11.13 -4.35
C ILE A 123 18.82 9.66 -3.95
N GLU A 124 18.89 9.34 -2.65
CA GLU A 124 18.69 7.97 -2.17
C GLU A 124 17.47 7.86 -1.25
N PRO A 125 16.75 6.72 -1.28
CA PRO A 125 15.78 6.40 -0.26
C PRO A 125 16.49 6.07 1.06
N THR A 126 15.94 6.51 2.19
CA THR A 126 16.49 6.14 3.53
C THR A 126 15.99 4.78 4.05
N SER A 127 15.12 4.12 3.30
CA SER A 127 14.48 2.84 3.64
C SER A 127 14.23 2.04 2.37
N ASN A 128 14.10 0.72 2.50
CA ASN A 128 13.75 -0.14 1.38
C ASN A 128 12.42 0.32 0.76
N LEU A 129 12.38 0.35 -0.57
CA LEU A 129 11.19 0.65 -1.36
C LEU A 129 10.35 -0.63 -1.50
N SER A 130 9.85 -1.16 -0.39
CA SER A 130 8.97 -2.33 -0.42
C SER A 130 7.54 -1.91 -0.75
N ILE A 131 6.91 -2.60 -1.70
CA ILE A 131 5.49 -2.45 -2.01
C ILE A 131 4.71 -3.29 -0.99
N ASP A 132 3.96 -2.62 -0.11
CA ASP A 132 3.06 -3.32 0.81
C ASP A 132 1.86 -3.84 0.02
N THR A 133 1.73 -5.17 -0.01
CA THR A 133 0.59 -5.88 -0.58
C THR A 133 -0.08 -6.65 0.56
N ASN A 134 -0.83 -5.94 1.41
CA ASN A 134 -1.73 -6.62 2.32
C ASN A 134 -2.68 -7.47 1.48
N ARG A 135 -2.86 -8.76 1.79
CA ARG A 135 -3.68 -9.70 1.00
C ARG A 135 -5.05 -9.09 0.70
N GLY A 136 -5.36 -8.85 -0.59
CA GLY A 136 -6.59 -8.20 -1.07
C GLY A 136 -6.58 -6.67 -1.10
N GLY A 137 -5.57 -6.02 -0.52
CA GLY A 137 -5.39 -4.57 -0.54
C GLY A 137 -4.73 -4.07 -1.84
N SER A 138 -5.20 -2.93 -2.33
CA SER A 138 -4.57 -2.23 -3.46
C SER A 138 -3.11 -1.88 -3.11
N PRO A 139 -2.13 -2.17 -4.00
CA PRO A 139 -0.75 -1.79 -3.80
C PRO A 139 -0.63 -0.29 -3.52
N SER A 140 0.00 0.07 -2.41
CA SER A 140 0.24 1.48 -2.09
C SER A 140 1.56 1.93 -2.70
N GLU A 141 1.57 3.09 -3.37
CA GLU A 141 2.81 3.66 -3.88
C GLU A 141 3.84 3.86 -2.76
N PRO A 142 5.07 3.29 -2.91
CA PRO A 142 6.12 3.47 -1.93
C PRO A 142 6.45 4.95 -1.70
N SER A 143 6.63 5.32 -0.44
CA SER A 143 7.15 6.62 -0.06
C SER A 143 8.32 6.47 0.90
N THR A 144 9.32 7.34 0.75
CA THR A 144 10.56 7.24 1.52
C THR A 144 11.10 8.63 1.85
N ARG A 145 11.97 8.70 2.85
CA ARG A 145 12.74 9.92 3.12
C ARG A 145 13.93 9.97 2.16
N LEU A 146 14.43 11.17 1.92
CA LEU A 146 15.49 11.42 0.97
C LEU A 146 16.84 11.61 1.66
N ARG A 147 17.89 11.09 1.04
CA ARG A 147 19.25 11.60 1.21
C ARG A 147 19.65 12.32 -0.08
N PHE A 148 20.03 13.57 0.05
CA PHE A 148 20.69 14.33 -1.01
C PHE A 148 22.19 14.29 -0.78
N GLU A 149 22.92 14.04 -1.85
CA GLU A 149 24.37 14.18 -1.94
C GLU A 149 24.67 15.05 -3.16
N ILE A 150 25.37 16.16 -2.93
CA ILE A 150 25.65 17.17 -3.95
C ILE A 150 27.15 17.39 -3.99
N GLU A 151 27.77 17.08 -5.12
CA GLU A 151 29.19 17.29 -5.36
C GLU A 151 29.42 18.58 -6.14
N THR A 152 30.43 19.32 -5.71
CA THR A 152 30.89 20.57 -6.32
C THR A 152 32.41 20.56 -6.38
N PRO A 153 33.06 21.41 -7.20
CA PRO A 153 34.52 21.41 -7.37
C PRO A 153 35.37 21.56 -6.09
N HIS A 154 34.76 21.97 -4.98
CA HIS A 154 35.46 22.25 -3.72
C HIS A 154 34.95 21.44 -2.54
N ARG A 155 33.80 20.76 -2.66
CA ARG A 155 33.15 20.07 -1.54
C ARG A 155 32.03 19.13 -1.98
N THR A 156 31.74 18.17 -1.10
CA THR A 156 30.56 17.32 -1.17
C THR A 156 29.67 17.60 0.04
N ILE A 157 28.36 17.77 -0.18
CA ILE A 157 27.38 18.03 0.88
C ILE A 157 26.39 16.87 0.95
N HIS A 158 26.27 16.25 2.13
CA HIS A 158 25.26 15.24 2.42
C HIS A 158 24.17 15.85 3.31
N TRP A 159 22.91 15.69 2.90
CA TRP A 159 21.75 16.12 3.65
C TRP A 159 20.69 15.02 3.67
N TYR A 160 19.96 14.88 4.78
CA TYR A 160 18.96 13.83 4.98
C TYR A 160 17.63 14.45 5.37
N SER A 161 16.51 14.06 4.76
CA SER A 161 15.20 14.58 5.12
C SER A 161 14.71 14.08 6.47
N GLY A 162 13.87 14.89 7.12
CA GLY A 162 13.32 14.60 8.43
C GLY A 162 12.35 13.42 8.43
N PRO A 163 12.06 12.85 9.61
CA PRO A 163 11.21 11.66 9.75
C PRO A 163 9.76 11.85 9.26
N THR A 164 9.28 13.09 9.21
CA THR A 164 7.91 13.44 8.80
C THR A 164 7.78 13.82 7.32
N GLN A 165 8.86 13.67 6.55
CA GLN A 165 8.90 14.07 5.14
C GLN A 165 9.30 12.87 4.28
N SER A 166 8.31 12.01 4.02
CA SER A 166 8.38 11.06 2.93
C SER A 166 7.94 11.73 1.62
N ILE A 167 8.54 11.26 0.53
CA ILE A 167 8.17 11.60 -0.84
C ILE A 167 7.86 10.31 -1.58
N LYS A 168 6.89 10.36 -2.49
CA LYS A 168 6.52 9.23 -3.34
C LYS A 168 7.60 8.96 -4.38
N ILE A 169 7.77 7.69 -4.76
CA ILE A 169 8.77 7.31 -5.77
C ILE A 169 8.50 7.98 -7.13
N SER A 170 7.23 8.12 -7.55
CA SER A 170 6.88 8.82 -8.80
C SER A 170 7.28 10.29 -8.78
N GLU A 171 7.04 10.99 -7.66
CA GLU A 171 7.41 12.40 -7.50
C GLU A 171 8.92 12.61 -7.65
N VAL A 172 9.73 11.65 -7.16
CA VAL A 172 11.18 11.68 -7.36
C VAL A 172 11.55 11.49 -8.82
N THR A 173 10.99 10.47 -9.49
CA THR A 173 11.32 10.12 -10.88
C THR A 173 10.79 11.07 -11.93
N GLU A 174 9.58 11.60 -11.72
CA GLU A 174 8.84 12.38 -12.72
C GLU A 174 9.07 13.88 -12.59
N ARG A 175 9.48 14.35 -11.39
CA ARG A 175 9.60 15.79 -11.13
C ARG A 175 10.92 16.18 -10.48
N LEU A 176 11.22 15.73 -9.26
CA LEU A 176 12.37 16.23 -8.49
C LEU A 176 13.70 15.96 -9.21
N GLY A 177 13.96 14.70 -9.56
CA GLY A 177 15.20 14.31 -10.25
C GLY A 177 15.36 14.97 -11.62
N PRO A 178 14.35 14.93 -12.51
CA PRO A 178 14.39 15.66 -13.78
C PRO A 178 14.59 17.17 -13.64
N THR A 179 13.99 17.79 -12.61
CA THR A 179 14.17 19.23 -12.33
C THR A 179 15.62 19.54 -12.01
N LEU A 180 16.23 18.77 -11.10
CA LEU A 180 17.64 18.94 -10.75
C LEU A 180 18.55 18.67 -11.94
N GLN A 181 18.34 17.57 -12.67
CA GLN A 181 19.14 17.20 -13.84
C GLN A 181 19.08 18.25 -14.95
N LYS A 182 17.89 18.81 -15.21
CA LYS A 182 17.70 19.87 -16.20
C LYS A 182 18.47 21.13 -15.82
N ARG A 183 18.48 21.49 -14.53
CA ARG A 183 19.09 22.74 -14.05
C ARG A 183 20.60 22.63 -13.91
N SER A 184 21.12 21.47 -13.50
CA SER A 184 22.55 21.24 -13.30
C SER A 184 23.35 20.97 -14.58
N ALA A 185 22.85 21.44 -15.74
CA ALA A 185 23.57 21.47 -17.01
C ALA A 185 24.24 20.13 -17.44
N GLY A 186 23.63 18.99 -17.12
CA GLY A 186 24.12 17.67 -17.53
C GLY A 186 24.89 16.89 -16.47
N SER A 187 24.91 17.33 -15.20
CA SER A 187 25.41 16.50 -14.09
C SER A 187 24.78 15.10 -14.12
N GLU A 188 25.57 14.12 -13.70
CA GLU A 188 25.07 12.77 -13.54
C GLU A 188 24.12 12.69 -12.35
N TRP A 189 22.92 12.14 -12.59
CA TRP A 189 22.01 11.76 -11.52
C TRP A 189 22.29 10.31 -11.12
N THR A 190 23.18 10.15 -10.14
CA THR A 190 23.58 8.85 -9.65
C THR A 190 22.44 8.18 -8.88
N ASN A 191 22.27 6.87 -9.10
CA ASN A 191 21.15 6.04 -8.64
C ASN A 191 19.78 6.35 -9.28
N ARG A 192 19.72 7.04 -10.42
CA ARG A 192 18.47 7.22 -11.17
C ARG A 192 17.76 5.89 -11.46
N ASP A 193 18.51 4.88 -11.89
CA ASP A 193 17.95 3.58 -12.29
C ASP A 193 17.24 2.87 -11.13
N LEU A 194 17.76 3.00 -9.90
CA LEU A 194 17.11 2.47 -8.69
C LEU A 194 15.69 3.02 -8.51
N TRP A 195 15.47 4.30 -8.80
CA TRP A 195 14.14 4.90 -8.71
C TRP A 195 13.23 4.46 -9.86
N ILE A 196 13.77 4.35 -11.06
CA ILE A 196 13.03 3.89 -12.24
C ILE A 196 12.57 2.45 -12.04
N GLU A 197 13.44 1.58 -11.54
CA GLU A 197 13.12 0.17 -11.23
C GLU A 197 12.01 0.08 -10.17
N ALA A 198 12.07 0.87 -9.10
CA ALA A 198 11.03 0.88 -8.09
C ALA A 198 9.66 1.34 -8.62
N VAL A 199 9.63 2.36 -9.51
CA VAL A 199 8.39 2.80 -10.17
C VAL A 199 7.86 1.73 -11.12
N LYS A 200 8.75 1.06 -11.84
CA LYS A 200 8.38 -0.04 -12.73
C LYS A 200 7.76 -1.20 -11.93
N GLU A 201 8.40 -1.64 -10.86
CA GLU A 201 7.90 -2.70 -9.97
C GLU A 201 6.52 -2.33 -9.39
N TYR A 202 6.36 -1.08 -8.93
CA TYR A 202 5.08 -0.59 -8.43
C TYR A 202 3.98 -0.62 -9.49
N ARG A 203 4.26 -0.18 -10.72
CA ARG A 203 3.29 -0.22 -11.82
C ARG A 203 2.95 -1.66 -12.22
N GLU A 204 3.93 -2.56 -12.28
CA GLU A 204 3.68 -3.97 -12.54
C GLU A 204 2.76 -4.59 -11.48
N LYS A 205 2.99 -4.29 -10.20
CA LYS A 205 2.12 -4.74 -9.11
C LYS A 205 0.72 -4.15 -9.17
N LEU A 206 0.60 -2.88 -9.56
CA LEU A 206 -0.69 -2.23 -9.73
C LEU A 206 -1.48 -2.87 -10.90
N ASP A 207 -0.83 -3.09 -12.03
CA ASP A 207 -1.43 -3.76 -13.19
C ASP A 207 -1.87 -5.21 -12.85
N GLU A 208 -1.05 -5.94 -12.10
CA GLU A 208 -1.40 -7.28 -11.59
C GLU A 208 -2.65 -7.22 -10.70
N TYR A 209 -2.72 -6.25 -9.78
CA TYR A 209 -3.87 -6.05 -8.91
C TYR A 209 -5.14 -5.68 -9.69
N GLU A 210 -5.04 -4.79 -10.69
CA GLU A 210 -6.17 -4.39 -11.51
C GLU A 210 -6.70 -5.54 -12.37
N ARG A 211 -5.80 -6.36 -12.95
CA ARG A 211 -6.19 -7.58 -13.66
C ARG A 211 -6.89 -8.56 -12.72
N TRP A 212 -6.33 -8.76 -11.53
CA TRP A 212 -6.91 -9.62 -10.51
C TRP A 212 -8.30 -9.14 -10.06
N GLN A 213 -8.47 -7.85 -9.78
CA GLN A 213 -9.78 -7.26 -9.43
C GLN A 213 -10.81 -7.42 -10.55
N SER A 214 -10.39 -7.20 -11.81
CA SER A 214 -11.24 -7.42 -12.97
C SER A 214 -11.68 -8.89 -13.07
N GLU A 215 -10.75 -9.82 -12.85
CA GLU A 215 -11.04 -11.26 -12.88
C GLU A 215 -12.00 -11.67 -11.76
N VAL A 216 -11.77 -11.20 -10.53
CA VAL A 216 -12.68 -11.41 -9.39
C VAL A 216 -14.08 -10.87 -9.72
N SER A 217 -14.17 -9.65 -10.24
CA SER A 217 -15.45 -9.02 -10.63
C SER A 217 -16.18 -9.81 -11.72
N ASN A 218 -15.45 -10.29 -12.72
CA ASN A 218 -16.00 -11.14 -13.78
C ASN A 218 -16.54 -12.45 -13.22
N ARG A 219 -15.79 -13.13 -12.35
CA ARG A 219 -16.25 -14.39 -11.71
C ARG A 219 -17.46 -14.16 -10.83
N VAL A 220 -17.54 -13.06 -10.07
CA VAL A 220 -18.75 -12.69 -9.30
C VAL A 220 -19.94 -12.47 -10.21
N SER A 221 -19.76 -11.74 -11.33
CA SER A 221 -20.84 -11.40 -12.25
C SER A 221 -21.39 -12.60 -13.03
N ASN A 222 -20.54 -13.61 -13.26
CA ASN A 222 -20.89 -14.85 -13.94
C ASN A 222 -21.35 -15.97 -13.01
N ALA A 223 -21.30 -15.75 -11.69
CA ALA A 223 -21.85 -16.72 -10.74
C ALA A 223 -23.36 -16.86 -10.96
N GLU A 224 -23.88 -18.08 -10.78
CA GLU A 224 -25.32 -18.32 -10.89
C GLU A 224 -26.11 -17.74 -9.71
N ASP A 225 -25.44 -17.57 -8.57
CA ASP A 225 -26.07 -17.11 -7.35
C ASP A 225 -25.30 -15.97 -6.67
N ILE A 226 -26.07 -15.06 -6.08
CA ILE A 226 -25.58 -13.87 -5.36
C ILE A 226 -24.79 -14.22 -4.08
N SER A 227 -24.77 -15.48 -3.66
CA SER A 227 -23.90 -15.93 -2.57
C SER A 227 -22.42 -15.81 -2.90
N VAL A 228 -22.03 -15.82 -4.17
CA VAL A 228 -20.65 -15.56 -4.58
C VAL A 228 -20.40 -14.06 -4.61
N THR A 229 -19.82 -13.52 -3.55
CA THR A 229 -19.49 -12.08 -3.43
C THR A 229 -18.00 -11.84 -3.65
N GLN A 230 -17.63 -10.63 -4.04
CA GLN A 230 -16.23 -10.20 -4.16
C GLN A 230 -15.40 -10.57 -2.92
N SER A 231 -15.81 -10.14 -1.73
CA SER A 231 -15.08 -10.43 -0.49
C SER A 231 -14.93 -11.93 -0.19
N ARG A 232 -15.82 -12.78 -0.68
CA ARG A 232 -15.74 -14.23 -0.50
C ARG A 232 -14.73 -14.82 -1.48
N LEU A 233 -14.77 -14.41 -2.74
CA LEU A 233 -13.78 -14.84 -3.74
C LEU A 233 -12.37 -14.38 -3.41
N GLU A 234 -12.19 -13.16 -2.93
CA GLU A 234 -10.88 -12.66 -2.51
C GLU A 234 -10.26 -13.53 -1.40
N ASN A 235 -11.07 -14.10 -0.52
CA ASN A 235 -10.61 -14.98 0.57
C ASN A 235 -10.24 -16.39 0.12
N ILE A 236 -10.78 -16.87 -1.01
CA ILE A 236 -10.58 -18.24 -1.51
C ILE A 236 -9.80 -18.28 -2.84
N TRP A 237 -9.36 -17.12 -3.34
CA TRP A 237 -8.79 -16.97 -4.67
C TRP A 237 -7.63 -17.93 -4.95
N GLU A 238 -6.72 -18.08 -3.98
CA GLU A 238 -5.55 -18.96 -4.08
C GLU A 238 -5.90 -20.46 -4.16
N GLN A 239 -7.14 -20.83 -3.83
CA GLN A 239 -7.62 -22.22 -3.86
C GLN A 239 -8.40 -22.56 -5.14
N LEU A 240 -8.77 -21.56 -5.93
CA LEU A 240 -9.47 -21.76 -7.21
C LEU A 240 -8.46 -21.95 -8.33
N ASN A 241 -8.78 -22.84 -9.27
CA ASN A 241 -7.99 -22.95 -10.50
C ASN A 241 -8.16 -21.68 -11.36
N PRO A 242 -7.18 -21.35 -12.24
CA PRO A 242 -7.22 -20.15 -13.08
C PRO A 242 -8.45 -19.99 -13.98
N ASN A 243 -9.13 -21.09 -14.32
CA ASN A 243 -10.32 -21.07 -15.18
C ASN A 243 -11.58 -21.59 -14.46
N GLU A 244 -11.52 -21.78 -13.15
CA GLU A 244 -12.63 -22.32 -12.38
C GLU A 244 -13.64 -21.23 -12.05
N GLN A 245 -14.89 -21.42 -12.46
CA GLN A 245 -15.99 -20.48 -12.27
C GLN A 245 -16.80 -20.88 -11.02
N PRO A 246 -16.72 -20.12 -9.92
CA PRO A 246 -17.56 -20.32 -8.75
C PRO A 246 -19.01 -19.91 -9.04
N HIS A 247 -19.98 -20.73 -8.65
CA HIS A 247 -21.41 -20.48 -8.88
C HIS A 247 -22.21 -20.32 -7.59
N TYR A 248 -21.89 -21.08 -6.54
CA TYR A 248 -22.55 -21.00 -5.24
C TYR A 248 -21.53 -21.00 -4.11
N TYR A 249 -21.78 -20.20 -3.08
CA TYR A 249 -20.98 -20.19 -1.85
C TYR A 249 -21.89 -20.40 -0.64
N THR A 250 -21.52 -21.32 0.24
CA THR A 250 -22.23 -21.54 1.50
C THR A 250 -21.29 -21.53 2.69
N THR A 251 -21.83 -21.11 3.83
CA THR A 251 -21.22 -21.31 5.15
C THR A 251 -22.12 -22.22 5.99
N GLY A 252 -21.55 -22.78 7.05
CA GLY A 252 -22.29 -23.62 7.97
C GLY A 252 -21.56 -23.79 9.28
N LYS A 253 -22.15 -24.56 10.19
CA LYS A 253 -21.60 -24.82 11.52
C LYS A 253 -21.08 -26.23 11.69
N ARG A 254 -21.26 -27.10 10.71
CA ARG A 254 -20.94 -28.53 10.84
C ARG A 254 -20.57 -29.09 9.49
N HIS A 255 -19.35 -29.60 9.40
CA HIS A 255 -18.94 -30.57 8.39
C HIS A 255 -18.57 -31.86 9.08
N GLU A 256 -19.15 -32.97 8.61
CA GLU A 256 -18.66 -34.30 8.93
C GLU A 256 -18.05 -34.92 7.69
N HIS A 257 -16.88 -35.50 7.88
CA HIS A 257 -16.21 -36.30 6.88
C HIS A 257 -15.97 -37.71 7.43
N LYS A 258 -16.25 -38.73 6.60
CA LYS A 258 -16.05 -40.15 6.95
C LYS A 258 -15.47 -40.92 5.76
N ILE A 259 -14.43 -41.72 6.02
CA ILE A 259 -13.82 -42.61 5.01
C ILE A 259 -14.56 -43.96 5.00
N THR A 260 -15.11 -44.33 3.85
CA THR A 260 -16.02 -45.47 3.65
C THR A 260 -15.34 -46.85 3.76
N ARG A 261 -14.01 -46.94 3.53
CA ARG A 261 -13.26 -48.22 3.47
C ARG A 261 -12.54 -48.67 4.75
N SER A 262 -12.54 -47.87 5.81
CA SER A 262 -11.87 -48.26 7.07
C SER A 262 -12.81 -49.08 7.96
N ARG A 263 -12.56 -50.39 8.08
CA ARG A 263 -13.28 -51.26 9.03
C ARG A 263 -12.86 -51.05 10.51
N GLU A 264 -11.83 -50.24 10.79
CA GLU A 264 -11.25 -50.17 12.14
C GLU A 264 -10.93 -48.76 12.68
N GLN A 265 -11.26 -47.67 11.99
CA GLN A 265 -11.11 -46.33 12.58
C GLN A 265 -12.29 -45.43 12.24
N SER A 266 -12.91 -44.89 13.29
CA SER A 266 -13.72 -43.69 13.22
C SER A 266 -12.80 -42.47 13.27
N PRO A 267 -12.62 -41.73 12.16
CA PRO A 267 -12.51 -40.30 12.25
C PRO A 267 -13.83 -39.74 11.74
N VAL A 268 -14.74 -39.45 12.68
CA VAL A 268 -15.77 -38.44 12.43
C VAL A 268 -15.11 -37.14 12.85
N GLU A 269 -14.44 -36.47 11.93
CA GLU A 269 -14.03 -35.09 12.19
C GLU A 269 -15.30 -34.25 12.07
N VAL A 270 -15.95 -34.00 13.22
CA VAL A 270 -16.99 -32.99 13.33
C VAL A 270 -16.27 -31.67 13.59
N SER A 271 -15.99 -30.93 12.53
CA SER A 271 -15.47 -29.57 12.65
C SER A 271 -16.54 -28.58 12.21
N ASN A 272 -16.40 -27.34 12.65
CA ASN A 272 -17.14 -26.26 12.01
C ASN A 272 -16.55 -26.13 10.60
N HIS A 273 -17.31 -26.41 9.53
CA HIS A 273 -16.83 -25.94 8.22
C HIS A 273 -16.90 -24.43 8.20
N SER A 274 -15.87 -23.83 7.63
CA SER A 274 -15.81 -22.39 7.45
C SER A 274 -16.66 -22.01 6.25
N TRP A 275 -16.58 -22.79 5.18
CA TRP A 275 -17.32 -22.56 3.93
C TRP A 275 -17.22 -23.75 2.96
N ALA A 276 -18.11 -23.78 1.97
CA ALA A 276 -17.98 -24.58 0.76
C ALA A 276 -18.30 -23.71 -0.46
N ILE A 277 -17.54 -23.89 -1.54
CA ILE A 277 -17.75 -23.29 -2.85
C ILE A 277 -18.07 -24.39 -3.86
N PHE A 278 -19.09 -24.17 -4.67
CA PHE A 278 -19.49 -25.03 -5.78
C PHE A 278 -19.12 -24.31 -7.05
N SER A 279 -18.14 -24.83 -7.77
CA SER A 279 -17.70 -24.30 -9.06
C SER A 279 -18.22 -25.17 -10.21
N ASP A 280 -17.94 -24.77 -11.43
CA ASP A 280 -18.16 -25.59 -12.63
C ASP A 280 -17.28 -26.84 -12.70
N HIS A 281 -16.20 -26.93 -11.90
CA HIS A 281 -15.27 -28.07 -11.90
C HIS A 281 -15.50 -29.02 -10.72
N ARG A 282 -15.73 -28.48 -9.52
CA ARG A 282 -15.70 -29.25 -8.27
C ARG A 282 -16.44 -28.56 -7.13
N ILE A 283 -16.59 -29.30 -6.05
CA ILE A 283 -16.99 -28.78 -4.74
C ILE A 283 -15.74 -28.68 -3.89
N LEU A 284 -15.39 -27.48 -3.44
CA LEU A 284 -14.28 -27.24 -2.52
C LEU A 284 -14.86 -26.89 -1.14
N ILE A 285 -14.52 -27.69 -0.14
CA ILE A 285 -15.01 -27.56 1.24
C ILE A 285 -13.82 -27.22 2.11
N GLN A 286 -13.90 -26.13 2.87
CA GLN A 286 -12.90 -25.75 3.84
C GLN A 286 -13.45 -25.88 5.25
N ASN A 287 -12.79 -26.67 6.07
CA ASN A 287 -12.99 -26.66 7.51
C ASN A 287 -11.86 -25.91 8.24
N SER A 288 -11.90 -25.86 9.57
CA SER A 288 -10.90 -25.14 10.38
C SER A 288 -9.44 -25.59 10.17
N SER A 289 -9.22 -26.79 9.65
CA SER A 289 -7.92 -27.49 9.64
C SER A 289 -7.55 -28.09 8.29
N THR A 290 -8.50 -28.25 7.36
CA THR A 290 -8.36 -29.11 6.17
C THR A 290 -9.30 -28.64 5.06
N SER A 291 -8.85 -28.83 3.82
CA SER A 291 -9.61 -28.57 2.60
C SER A 291 -9.92 -29.92 1.94
N TYR A 292 -11.14 -30.06 1.43
CA TYR A 292 -11.60 -31.24 0.69
C TYR A 292 -12.06 -30.80 -0.69
N GLU A 293 -11.68 -31.56 -1.70
CA GLU A 293 -12.00 -31.31 -3.10
C GLU A 293 -12.78 -32.52 -3.61
N ILE A 294 -13.99 -32.29 -4.11
CA ILE A 294 -14.86 -33.34 -4.64
C ILE A 294 -15.16 -33.00 -6.09
N GLU A 295 -14.62 -33.78 -7.01
CA GLU A 295 -14.99 -33.70 -8.43
C GLU A 295 -16.41 -34.22 -8.63
N TYR A 296 -17.19 -33.60 -9.50
CA TYR A 296 -18.58 -34.05 -9.76
C TYR A 296 -18.64 -35.49 -10.30
N SER A 297 -17.62 -35.93 -11.04
CA SER A 297 -17.49 -37.30 -11.53
C SER A 297 -17.37 -38.35 -10.42
N ASP A 298 -16.91 -37.96 -9.24
CA ASP A 298 -16.76 -38.85 -8.09
C ASP A 298 -18.03 -38.93 -7.23
N ILE A 299 -19.08 -38.15 -7.53
CA ILE A 299 -20.32 -38.19 -6.76
C ILE A 299 -21.15 -39.41 -7.20
N LEU A 300 -21.32 -40.35 -6.27
CA LEU A 300 -22.19 -41.50 -6.44
C LEU A 300 -23.65 -41.13 -6.18
N GLU A 301 -23.88 -40.43 -5.07
CA GLU A 301 -25.20 -40.02 -4.58
C GLU A 301 -25.04 -38.71 -3.78
N PHE A 302 -26.04 -37.84 -3.86
CA PHE A 302 -26.15 -36.69 -2.96
C PHE A 302 -27.62 -36.42 -2.60
N SER A 303 -27.86 -35.77 -1.46
CA SER A 303 -29.21 -35.37 -1.06
C SER A 303 -29.20 -34.11 -0.19
N VAL A 304 -30.30 -33.34 -0.21
CA VAL A 304 -30.48 -32.20 0.68
C VAL A 304 -31.69 -32.43 1.58
N ASN A 305 -31.47 -32.37 2.90
CA ASN A 305 -32.47 -32.68 3.92
C ASN A 305 -32.65 -31.50 4.89
N GLU A 306 -33.89 -31.16 5.24
CA GLU A 306 -34.17 -30.17 6.28
C GLU A 306 -34.11 -30.86 7.66
N ARG A 307 -33.18 -30.43 8.52
CA ARG A 307 -33.01 -30.98 9.87
C ARG A 307 -33.42 -29.96 10.91
N SER A 308 -34.27 -30.39 11.84
CA SER A 308 -34.58 -29.62 13.05
C SER A 308 -33.45 -29.80 14.05
N ARG A 309 -32.84 -28.68 14.48
CA ARG A 309 -31.80 -28.66 15.52
C ARG A 309 -32.28 -27.84 16.69
N GLU A 310 -32.34 -28.47 17.85
CA GLU A 310 -32.63 -27.79 19.11
C GLU A 310 -31.33 -27.16 19.63
N VAL A 311 -31.31 -25.83 19.74
CA VAL A 311 -30.21 -25.06 20.36
C VAL A 311 -30.86 -24.10 21.33
N ASP A 312 -30.55 -24.24 22.63
CA ASP A 312 -31.06 -23.38 23.71
C ASP A 312 -32.59 -23.18 23.64
N GLU A 313 -33.34 -24.29 23.65
CA GLU A 313 -34.82 -24.33 23.63
C GLU A 313 -35.48 -23.72 22.36
N THR A 314 -34.69 -23.37 21.35
CA THR A 314 -35.17 -22.88 20.05
C THR A 314 -34.92 -23.92 18.96
N ILE A 315 -35.97 -24.35 18.24
CA ILE A 315 -35.85 -25.24 17.08
C ILE A 315 -35.40 -24.40 15.87
N ASN A 316 -34.13 -24.52 15.51
CA ASN A 316 -33.61 -23.96 14.28
C ASN A 316 -33.65 -25.02 13.19
N LYS A 317 -34.28 -24.70 12.06
CA LYS A 317 -34.22 -25.54 10.86
C LYS A 317 -32.93 -25.23 10.10
N VAL A 318 -32.14 -26.25 9.81
CA VAL A 318 -30.89 -26.15 9.04
C VAL A 318 -31.00 -27.13 7.88
N ASN A 319 -30.62 -26.69 6.67
CA ASN A 319 -30.53 -27.58 5.53
C ASN A 319 -29.19 -28.30 5.57
N GLN A 320 -29.19 -29.59 5.27
CA GLN A 320 -28.02 -30.45 5.31
C GLN A 320 -27.82 -31.04 3.92
N LEU A 321 -26.63 -30.87 3.34
CA LEU A 321 -26.22 -31.51 2.10
C LEU A 321 -25.34 -32.71 2.41
N ASP A 322 -25.80 -33.88 1.99
CA ASP A 322 -25.11 -35.15 2.10
C ASP A 322 -24.51 -35.51 0.73
N ILE A 323 -23.22 -35.85 0.67
CA ILE A 323 -22.50 -36.21 -0.56
C ILE A 323 -21.73 -37.51 -0.33
N GLN A 324 -21.95 -38.50 -1.19
CA GLN A 324 -21.26 -39.79 -1.14
C GLN A 324 -20.35 -39.96 -2.36
N THR A 325 -19.08 -40.28 -2.11
CA THR A 325 -18.08 -40.67 -3.12
C THR A 325 -17.67 -42.14 -2.93
N PRO A 326 -16.87 -42.75 -3.84
CA PRO A 326 -16.43 -44.14 -3.70
C PRO A 326 -15.67 -44.45 -2.41
N ASN A 327 -15.03 -43.44 -1.82
CA ASN A 327 -14.13 -43.60 -0.68
C ASN A 327 -14.56 -42.76 0.53
N GLU A 328 -15.42 -41.77 0.35
CA GLU A 328 -15.71 -40.75 1.37
C GLU A 328 -17.20 -40.44 1.44
N TYR A 329 -17.61 -39.87 2.56
CA TYR A 329 -18.95 -39.37 2.81
C TYR A 329 -18.85 -38.03 3.53
N HIS A 330 -19.51 -37.01 2.98
CA HIS A 330 -19.49 -35.64 3.48
C HIS A 330 -20.90 -35.21 3.86
N ILE A 331 -21.02 -34.58 5.03
CA ILE A 331 -22.26 -33.95 5.50
C ILE A 331 -21.97 -32.49 5.77
N LEU A 332 -22.73 -31.59 5.17
CA LEU A 332 -22.52 -30.14 5.26
C LEU A 332 -23.79 -29.43 5.70
N ASP A 333 -23.73 -28.67 6.80
CA ASP A 333 -24.78 -27.70 7.12
C ASP A 333 -24.76 -26.54 6.11
N ILE A 334 -25.90 -26.17 5.54
CA ILE A 334 -26.08 -25.01 4.67
C ILE A 334 -26.89 -23.97 5.44
N THR A 335 -26.25 -22.89 5.87
CA THR A 335 -26.91 -21.84 6.70
C THR A 335 -27.03 -20.49 6.00
N SER A 336 -26.27 -20.25 4.94
CA SER A 336 -26.25 -18.94 4.26
C SER A 336 -27.06 -18.85 2.98
N LEU A 337 -27.71 -19.94 2.55
CA LEU A 337 -28.56 -19.98 1.36
C LEU A 337 -30.03 -20.07 1.76
N SER A 338 -30.88 -19.32 1.06
CA SER A 338 -32.33 -19.44 1.16
C SER A 338 -32.83 -20.73 0.49
N GLN A 339 -34.08 -21.13 0.79
CA GLN A 339 -34.64 -22.37 0.22
C GLN A 339 -34.66 -22.38 -1.31
N SER A 340 -34.96 -21.26 -1.97
CA SER A 340 -34.91 -21.15 -3.42
C SER A 340 -33.49 -21.32 -3.98
N GLN A 341 -32.49 -20.76 -3.29
CA GLN A 341 -31.09 -20.90 -3.70
C GLN A 341 -30.59 -22.33 -3.51
N ILE A 342 -31.08 -23.03 -2.49
CA ILE A 342 -30.78 -24.45 -2.25
C ILE A 342 -31.37 -25.31 -3.36
N SER A 343 -32.62 -25.05 -3.77
CA SER A 343 -33.21 -25.76 -4.91
C SER A 343 -32.40 -25.56 -6.20
N ASN A 344 -31.91 -24.35 -6.45
CA ASN A 344 -31.07 -24.07 -7.61
C ASN A 344 -29.70 -24.75 -7.49
N LEU A 345 -29.09 -24.74 -6.31
CA LEU A 345 -27.84 -25.46 -6.05
C LEU A 345 -27.98 -26.97 -6.30
N VAL A 346 -29.08 -27.59 -5.87
CA VAL A 346 -29.35 -29.01 -6.13
C VAL A 346 -29.43 -29.26 -7.63
N ALA A 347 -30.22 -28.46 -8.35
CA ALA A 347 -30.35 -28.58 -9.80
C ALA A 347 -29.00 -28.39 -10.52
N PHE A 348 -28.15 -27.47 -10.04
CA PHE A 348 -26.81 -27.26 -10.55
C PHE A 348 -25.91 -28.49 -10.34
N ILE A 349 -25.92 -29.11 -9.15
CA ILE A 349 -25.13 -30.32 -8.89
C ILE A 349 -25.63 -31.49 -9.76
N ASP A 350 -26.95 -31.65 -9.88
CA ASP A 350 -27.56 -32.68 -10.74
C ASP A 350 -27.08 -32.52 -12.21
N ASP A 351 -27.18 -31.31 -12.76
CA ASP A 351 -26.75 -30.97 -14.12
C ASP A 351 -25.27 -31.32 -14.35
N LYS A 352 -24.37 -30.95 -13.43
CA LYS A 352 -22.94 -31.29 -13.53
C LYS A 352 -22.66 -32.78 -13.49
N ILE A 353 -23.43 -33.55 -12.73
CA ILE A 353 -23.28 -35.00 -12.68
C ILE A 353 -23.83 -35.66 -13.95
N GLU A 354 -24.95 -35.18 -14.48
CA GLU A 354 -25.54 -35.69 -15.72
C GLU A 354 -24.64 -35.45 -16.93
N ASP A 355 -24.09 -34.23 -17.08
CA ASP A 355 -23.17 -33.86 -18.17
C ASP A 355 -21.93 -34.77 -18.24
N LEU A 356 -21.45 -35.26 -17.10
CA LEU A 356 -20.28 -36.15 -17.02
C LEU A 356 -20.61 -37.62 -17.27
N ARG A 357 -21.89 -38.00 -17.19
CA ARG A 357 -22.37 -39.38 -17.39
C ARG A 357 -22.88 -39.62 -18.82
N SER A 358 -23.25 -38.56 -19.55
CA SER A 358 -23.60 -38.60 -20.97
C SER A 358 -22.38 -38.71 -21.88
#